data_AF-A0A7C1Z8Z3-F1
#
_entry.id   AF-A0A7C1Z8Z3-F1
#
_cell.length_a   1.000
_cell.length_b   1.000
_cell.length_c   1.000
_cell.angle_alpha   90.00
_cell.angle_beta   90.00
_cell.angle_gamma   90.00
#
_symmetry.space_group_name_H-M   'P 1'
#
loop_
_entity.id
_entity.type
_entity.pdbx_description
1 polymer ?
#
loop_
_entity_poly.entity_id
_entity_poly.type
_entity_poly.pdbx_seq_one_letter_code
_entity_poly.pdbx_strand_id
1 'polypeptide(L)'
;MPEDLWKIRKRKGMSVSQLAARSGIAGDVIREYESGGRAIPSGDLRRLARALYVGEWDINPRSSPPPRREERPAPVVEKAPPRKPKPKKKRRPPPAVPARETQITHMLALAARFGLDRATLEGEIGKPLDQLATTEARKWNRHFMERLIKERPPKRPIDRRRAYLPEGVDGFEMDYLEKAKASGVLLTFTLFNGERHQGVLVGYGPYTITISQADGSELTLNKLAIAYYRCMGGGE
;
A
#
# COMPACT_ATOMS: atom_id res chain seq x y z
N MET A 1 4.57 -6.99 37.02
CA MET A 1 5.51 -5.88 37.33
C MET A 1 5.49 -4.92 36.16
N PRO A 2 5.48 -3.59 36.40
CA PRO A 2 5.46 -2.62 35.32
C PRO A 2 6.73 -2.74 34.46
N GLU A 3 6.56 -2.81 33.15
CA GLU A 3 7.63 -2.93 32.17
C GLU A 3 7.93 -1.58 31.50
N ASP A 4 9.16 -1.40 31.04
CA ASP A 4 9.53 -0.20 30.29
C ASP A 4 8.77 -0.13 28.95
N LEU A 5 8.31 1.06 28.58
CA LEU A 5 7.51 1.31 27.38
C LEU A 5 8.16 0.75 26.11
N TRP A 6 9.48 0.91 25.97
CA TRP A 6 10.22 0.42 24.80
C TRP A 6 10.27 -1.11 24.72
N LYS A 7 10.28 -1.82 25.87
CA LYS A 7 10.24 -3.30 25.92
C LYS A 7 8.89 -3.80 25.45
N ILE A 8 7.81 -3.21 25.98
CA ILE A 8 6.43 -3.54 25.60
C ILE A 8 6.23 -3.29 24.11
N ARG A 9 6.67 -2.12 23.61
CA ARG A 9 6.58 -1.77 22.19
C ARG A 9 7.33 -2.77 21.29
N LYS A 10 8.57 -3.11 21.63
CA LYS A 10 9.37 -4.09 20.87
C LYS A 10 8.73 -5.47 20.88
N ARG A 11 8.25 -5.94 22.03
CA ARG A 11 7.53 -7.23 22.16
C ARG A 11 6.29 -7.27 21.28
N LYS A 12 5.55 -6.16 21.17
CA LYS A 12 4.38 -6.02 20.30
C LYS A 12 4.72 -5.73 18.83
N GLY A 13 6.00 -5.72 18.46
CA GLY A 13 6.44 -5.53 17.08
C GLY A 13 6.14 -4.14 16.50
N MET A 14 5.90 -3.13 17.33
CA MET A 14 5.52 -1.79 16.85
C MET A 14 6.73 -0.87 16.68
N SER A 15 6.76 -0.10 15.59
CA SER A 15 7.65 1.05 15.46
C SER A 15 7.15 2.24 16.29
N VAL A 16 8.04 3.18 16.61
CA VAL A 16 7.65 4.43 17.30
C VAL A 16 6.61 5.21 16.50
N SER A 17 6.71 5.21 15.17
CA SER A 17 5.75 5.87 14.28
C SER A 17 4.36 5.21 14.35
N GLN A 18 4.30 3.88 14.35
CA GLN A 18 3.04 3.15 14.49
C GLN A 18 2.40 3.36 15.87
N LEU A 19 3.21 3.38 16.93
CA LEU A 19 2.71 3.68 18.27
C LEU A 19 2.17 5.11 18.35
N ALA A 20 2.86 6.08 17.76
CA ALA A 20 2.41 7.47 17.66
C ALA A 20 1.05 7.60 16.95
N ALA A 21 0.92 6.96 15.78
CA ALA A 21 -0.32 6.96 15.01
C ALA A 21 -1.50 6.35 15.79
N ARG A 22 -1.25 5.30 16.58
CA ARG A 22 -2.29 4.60 17.35
C ARG A 22 -2.64 5.28 18.67
N SER A 23 -1.67 5.87 19.37
CA SER A 23 -1.90 6.54 20.65
C SER A 23 -2.29 8.02 20.49
N GLY A 24 -2.06 8.60 19.31
CA GLY A 24 -2.25 10.03 19.06
C GLY A 24 -1.20 10.91 19.76
N ILE A 25 -0.08 10.33 20.20
CA ILE A 25 1.03 11.04 20.86
C ILE A 25 2.15 11.22 19.83
N ALA A 26 2.77 12.40 19.80
CA ALA A 26 3.87 12.67 18.88
C ALA A 26 5.05 11.69 19.08
N GLY A 27 5.65 11.24 17.98
CA GLY A 27 6.73 10.25 18.02
C GLY A 27 7.96 10.72 18.80
N ASP A 28 8.26 12.02 18.81
CA ASP A 28 9.38 12.57 19.58
C ASP A 28 9.10 12.49 21.09
N VAL A 29 7.87 12.79 21.51
CA VAL A 29 7.42 12.66 22.90
C VAL A 29 7.50 11.20 23.37
N ILE A 30 7.13 10.25 22.50
CA ILE A 30 7.28 8.81 22.81
C ILE A 30 8.77 8.45 23.01
N ARG A 31 9.70 9.01 22.23
CA ARG A 31 11.13 8.75 22.44
C ARG A 31 11.65 9.32 23.76
N GLU A 32 11.13 10.48 24.18
CA GLU A 32 11.43 11.06 25.50
C GLU A 32 10.92 10.20 26.65
N TYR A 33 9.73 9.59 26.48
CA TYR A 33 9.20 8.62 27.44
C TYR A 33 10.05 7.35 27.47
N GLU A 34 10.44 6.83 26.31
CA GLU A 34 11.27 5.61 26.21
C GLU A 34 12.69 5.81 26.74
N SER A 35 13.26 7.02 26.64
CA SER A 35 14.58 7.34 27.17
C SER A 35 14.60 7.61 28.68
N GLY A 36 13.41 7.69 29.31
CA GLY A 36 13.29 8.07 30.72
C GLY A 36 13.54 9.55 31.01
N GLY A 37 13.71 10.37 29.96
CA GLY A 37 13.91 11.81 30.06
C GLY A 37 12.69 12.54 30.59
N ARG A 38 11.50 11.97 30.40
CA ARG A 38 10.23 12.51 30.89
C ARG A 38 9.34 11.40 31.45
N ALA A 39 8.70 11.66 32.58
CA ALA A 39 7.67 10.77 33.13
C ALA A 39 6.38 10.88 32.29
N ILE A 40 5.73 9.74 32.06
CA ILE A 40 4.51 9.65 31.26
C ILE A 40 3.34 10.20 32.10
N PRO A 41 2.66 11.28 31.66
CA PRO A 41 1.47 11.78 32.35
C PRO A 41 0.32 10.77 32.23
N SER A 42 -0.57 10.73 33.22
CA SER A 42 -1.68 9.77 33.29
C SER A 42 -2.55 9.73 32.02
N GLY A 43 -2.80 10.89 31.40
CA GLY A 43 -3.54 10.98 30.14
C GLY A 43 -2.86 10.27 28.97
N ASP A 44 -1.54 10.39 28.85
CA ASP A 44 -0.76 9.70 27.82
C ASP A 44 -0.60 8.23 28.15
N LEU A 45 -0.49 7.88 29.44
CA LEU A 45 -0.36 6.51 29.91
C LEU A 45 -1.59 5.68 29.52
N ARG A 46 -2.80 6.23 29.69
CA ARG A 46 -4.06 5.60 29.23
C ARG A 46 -4.10 5.40 27.72
N ARG A 47 -3.61 6.37 26.94
CA ARG A 47 -3.54 6.29 25.46
C ARG A 47 -2.53 5.24 25.00
N LEU A 48 -1.37 5.17 25.64
CA LEU A 48 -0.32 4.18 25.37
C LEU A 48 -0.78 2.77 25.73
N ALA A 49 -1.42 2.60 26.89
CA ALA A 49 -1.99 1.33 27.34
C ALA A 49 -3.01 0.79 26.32
N ARG A 50 -3.95 1.64 25.87
CA ARG A 50 -4.92 1.29 24.82
C ARG A 50 -4.24 0.93 23.49
N ALA A 51 -3.24 1.71 23.06
CA ALA A 51 -2.53 1.47 21.80
C ALA A 51 -1.68 0.19 21.81
N LEU A 52 -1.14 -0.19 22.97
CA LEU A 52 -0.29 -1.36 23.17
C LEU A 52 -1.06 -2.62 23.61
N TYR A 53 -2.36 -2.50 23.89
CA TYR A 53 -3.21 -3.57 24.43
C TYR A 53 -2.63 -4.17 25.72
N VAL A 54 -2.34 -3.29 26.68
CA VAL A 54 -1.85 -3.62 28.03
C VAL A 54 -2.60 -2.77 29.06
N GLY A 55 -2.55 -3.15 30.34
CA GLY A 55 -3.09 -2.32 31.42
C GLY A 55 -2.20 -1.10 31.69
N GLU A 56 -2.78 -0.04 32.26
CA GLU A 56 -2.04 1.14 32.70
C GLU A 56 -0.93 0.77 33.70
N TRP A 57 -1.24 -0.14 34.62
CA TRP A 57 -0.32 -0.65 35.63
C TRP A 57 0.84 -1.51 35.08
N ASP A 58 0.75 -1.94 33.82
CA ASP A 58 1.80 -2.72 33.17
C ASP A 58 2.88 -1.82 32.56
N ILE A 59 2.63 -0.52 32.42
CA ILE A 59 3.58 0.44 31.86
C ILE A 59 4.29 1.15 32.99
N ASN A 60 5.62 1.08 33.01
CA ASN A 60 6.43 1.88 33.90
C ASN A 60 6.32 3.38 33.51
N PRO A 61 5.78 4.26 34.38
CA PRO A 61 5.62 5.68 34.08
C PRO A 61 6.95 6.39 33.79
N ARG A 62 8.07 5.83 34.24
CA ARG A 62 9.41 6.33 33.95
C ARG A 62 10.28 5.18 33.45
N SER A 63 10.26 4.97 32.13
CA SER A 63 11.02 3.89 31.50
C SER A 63 12.51 4.09 31.67
N SER A 64 13.25 3.00 31.88
CA SER A 64 14.70 3.03 31.77
C SER A 64 15.10 3.16 30.29
N PRO A 65 16.15 3.95 29.97
CA PRO A 65 16.58 4.09 28.58
C PRO A 65 16.88 2.72 27.97
N PRO A 66 16.52 2.49 26.69
CA PRO A 66 16.89 1.25 26.03
C PRO A 66 18.41 1.10 26.04
N PRO A 67 18.96 -0.13 26.19
CA PRO A 67 20.38 -0.34 26.10
C PRO A 67 20.84 0.26 24.77
N ARG A 68 21.74 1.23 24.86
CA ARG A 68 22.32 1.89 23.69
C ARG A 68 22.89 0.75 22.87
N ARG A 69 22.26 0.46 21.74
CA ARG A 69 22.73 -0.56 20.81
C ARG A 69 24.19 -0.20 20.60
N GLU A 70 25.11 -1.06 21.04
CA GLU A 70 26.53 -0.87 20.76
C GLU A 70 26.59 -0.57 19.28
N GLU A 71 26.89 0.69 18.99
CA GLU A 71 27.09 1.14 17.64
C GLU A 71 28.23 0.26 17.18
N ARG A 72 27.93 -0.77 16.36
CA ARG A 72 28.94 -1.27 15.42
C ARG A 72 29.63 -0.02 14.93
N PRO A 73 30.94 0.15 15.18
CA PRO A 73 31.58 1.45 15.05
C PRO A 73 31.12 2.04 13.74
N ALA A 74 30.36 3.13 13.84
CA ALA A 74 30.04 3.89 12.65
C ALA A 74 31.41 4.17 12.04
N PRO A 75 31.66 3.86 10.75
CA PRO A 75 32.90 4.30 10.13
C PRO A 75 33.02 5.78 10.45
N VAL A 76 34.12 6.17 11.10
CA VAL A 76 34.33 7.51 11.63
C VAL A 76 34.00 8.49 10.52
N VAL A 77 32.80 9.08 10.58
CA VAL A 77 32.48 10.23 9.75
C VAL A 77 33.04 11.39 10.55
N GLU A 78 34.36 11.57 10.41
CA GLU A 78 34.98 12.90 10.47
C GLU A 78 33.99 13.87 9.84
N LYS A 79 33.69 15.00 10.51
CA LYS A 79 32.83 16.05 9.97
C LYS A 79 33.32 16.39 8.58
N ALA A 80 32.74 15.74 7.57
CA ALA A 80 33.17 15.91 6.22
C ALA A 80 32.90 17.38 5.90
N PRO A 81 33.87 18.12 5.34
CA PRO A 81 33.62 19.47 4.88
C PRO A 81 32.36 19.48 4.01
N PRO A 82 31.57 20.57 4.01
CA PRO A 82 30.30 20.64 3.30
C PRO A 82 30.47 20.04 1.92
N ARG A 83 29.84 18.88 1.68
CA ARG A 83 30.05 18.11 0.46
C ARG A 83 29.65 19.01 -0.70
N LYS A 84 30.63 19.51 -1.45
CA LYS A 84 30.40 20.14 -2.75
C LYS A 84 29.42 19.24 -3.52
N PRO A 85 28.35 19.80 -4.12
CA PRO A 85 27.37 18.99 -4.83
C PRO A 85 28.13 18.11 -5.82
N LYS A 86 28.07 16.78 -5.60
CA LYS A 86 28.77 15.84 -6.48
C LYS A 86 28.30 16.14 -7.90
N PRO A 87 29.20 16.43 -8.86
CA PRO A 87 28.80 16.64 -10.23
C PRO A 87 28.02 15.41 -10.67
N LYS A 88 26.75 15.60 -11.05
CA LYS A 88 25.89 14.52 -11.54
C LYS A 88 26.66 13.86 -12.67
N LYS A 89 27.19 12.64 -12.45
CA LYS A 89 27.83 11.84 -13.50
C LYS A 89 26.82 11.79 -14.65
N LYS A 90 27.16 12.43 -15.79
CA LYS A 90 26.36 12.35 -17.01
C LYS A 90 26.27 10.87 -17.36
N ARG A 91 25.13 10.24 -17.05
CA ARG A 91 24.87 8.86 -17.43
C ARG A 91 24.98 8.82 -18.95
N ARG A 92 25.85 7.94 -19.47
CA ARG A 92 25.92 7.70 -20.92
C ARG A 92 24.51 7.33 -21.39
N PRO A 93 24.00 7.92 -22.47
CA PRO A 93 22.69 7.56 -22.99
C PRO A 93 22.67 6.06 -23.31
N PRO A 94 21.57 5.36 -23.00
CA PRO A 94 21.43 3.95 -23.36
C PRO A 94 21.57 3.79 -24.88
N PRO A 95 22.05 2.62 -25.35
CA PRO A 95 22.15 2.34 -26.79
C PRO A 95 20.79 2.49 -27.47
N ALA A 96 20.81 2.92 -28.72
CA ALA A 96 19.59 3.11 -29.52
C ALA A 96 18.98 1.74 -29.87
N VAL A 97 17.99 1.32 -29.08
CA VAL A 97 17.17 0.13 -29.39
C VAL A 97 16.07 0.56 -30.37
N PRO A 98 15.78 -0.23 -31.43
CA PRO A 98 14.67 0.05 -32.33
C PRO A 98 13.35 0.16 -31.57
N ALA A 99 12.40 0.94 -32.10
CA ALA A 99 11.10 1.14 -31.49
C ALA A 99 10.35 -0.19 -31.39
N ARG A 100 9.65 -0.38 -30.27
CA ARG A 100 8.78 -1.54 -30.11
C ARG A 100 7.58 -1.37 -31.03
N GLU A 101 7.12 -2.47 -31.63
CA GLU A 101 5.93 -2.48 -32.50
C GLU A 101 4.73 -1.79 -31.84
N THR A 102 4.47 -2.09 -30.56
CA THR A 102 3.41 -1.45 -29.76
C THR A 102 3.49 0.08 -29.72
N GLN A 103 4.69 0.66 -29.78
CA GLN A 103 4.87 2.11 -29.81
C GLN A 103 4.57 2.71 -31.19
N ILE A 104 4.85 1.96 -32.26
CA ILE A 104 4.53 2.32 -33.64
C ILE A 104 3.01 2.26 -33.85
N THR A 105 2.36 1.18 -33.40
CA THR A 105 0.90 1.02 -33.49
C THR A 105 0.16 2.14 -32.75
N HIS A 106 0.61 2.47 -31.53
CA HIS A 106 0.02 3.56 -30.76
C HIS A 106 0.20 4.93 -31.45
N MET A 107 1.35 5.17 -32.06
CA MET A 107 1.62 6.40 -32.79
C MET A 107 0.74 6.52 -34.04
N LEU A 108 0.56 5.44 -34.80
CA LEU A 108 -0.37 5.39 -35.94
C LEU A 108 -1.81 5.64 -35.49
N ALA A 109 -2.25 5.04 -34.37
CA ALA A 109 -3.58 5.26 -33.82
C ALA A 109 -3.82 6.72 -33.40
N LEU A 110 -2.79 7.40 -32.88
CA LEU A 110 -2.86 8.83 -32.57
C LEU A 110 -2.87 9.70 -33.83
N ALA A 111 -2.00 9.39 -34.80
CA ALA A 111 -1.92 10.12 -36.07
C ALA A 111 -3.23 10.04 -36.87
N ALA A 112 -3.88 8.87 -36.88
CA ALA A 112 -5.18 8.67 -37.52
C ALA A 112 -6.27 9.59 -36.97
N ARG A 113 -6.21 9.98 -35.68
CA ARG A 113 -7.17 10.94 -35.09
C ARG A 113 -7.02 12.35 -35.64
N PHE A 114 -5.86 12.67 -36.22
CA PHE A 114 -5.58 13.92 -36.92
C PHE A 114 -5.73 13.79 -38.44
N GLY A 115 -6.20 12.65 -38.95
CA GLY A 115 -6.32 12.38 -40.38
C GLY A 115 -4.98 12.19 -41.09
N LEU A 116 -3.90 11.95 -40.34
CA LEU A 116 -2.58 11.68 -40.93
C LEU A 116 -2.47 10.20 -41.27
N ASP A 117 -2.16 9.90 -42.52
CA ASP A 117 -1.81 8.55 -42.95
C ASP A 117 -0.35 8.21 -42.59
N ARG A 118 0.03 6.95 -42.78
CA ARG A 118 1.39 6.48 -42.46
C ARG A 118 2.46 7.24 -43.25
N ALA A 119 2.21 7.52 -44.53
CA ALA A 119 3.17 8.20 -45.40
C ALA A 119 3.41 9.65 -44.97
N THR A 120 2.34 10.38 -44.63
CA THR A 120 2.44 11.75 -44.12
C THR A 120 3.13 11.79 -42.77
N LEU A 121 2.84 10.83 -41.89
CA LEU A 121 3.51 10.72 -40.60
C LEU A 121 5.02 10.45 -40.74
N GLU A 122 5.41 9.53 -41.63
CA GLU A 122 6.83 9.26 -41.93
C GLU A 122 7.50 10.49 -42.55
N GLY A 123 6.77 11.28 -43.35
CA GLY A 123 7.21 12.57 -43.88
C GLY A 123 7.44 13.63 -42.79
N GLU A 124 6.52 13.76 -41.82
CA GLU A 124 6.69 14.68 -40.68
C GLU A 124 7.85 14.28 -39.76
N ILE A 125 8.07 12.98 -39.61
CA ILE A 125 9.16 12.42 -38.80
C ILE A 125 10.50 12.50 -39.53
N GLY A 126 10.47 12.48 -40.87
CA GLY A 126 11.65 12.46 -41.74
C GLY A 126 12.35 11.09 -41.81
N LYS A 127 11.71 10.03 -41.30
CA LYS A 127 12.24 8.65 -41.28
C LYS A 127 11.09 7.62 -41.32
N PRO A 128 11.31 6.44 -41.89
CA PRO A 128 10.33 5.36 -41.83
C PRO A 128 10.14 4.88 -40.39
N LEU A 129 8.91 4.50 -40.03
CA LEU A 129 8.58 4.15 -38.63
C LEU A 129 9.37 2.94 -38.12
N ASP A 130 9.75 2.04 -39.01
CA ASP A 130 10.48 0.81 -38.68
C ASP A 130 11.96 1.06 -38.31
N GLN A 131 12.51 2.22 -38.71
CA GLN A 131 13.87 2.63 -38.36
C GLN A 131 13.94 3.54 -37.14
N LEU A 132 12.80 3.81 -36.51
CA LEU A 132 12.70 4.77 -35.43
C LEU A 132 13.30 4.17 -34.15
N ALA A 133 14.09 4.94 -33.40
CA ALA A 133 14.58 4.48 -32.11
C ALA A 133 13.47 4.56 -31.03
N THR A 134 13.52 3.70 -30.02
CA THR A 134 12.55 3.69 -28.88
C THR A 134 12.42 5.08 -28.23
N THR A 135 13.52 5.83 -28.13
CA THR A 135 13.55 7.18 -27.55
C THR A 135 12.84 8.20 -28.43
N GLU A 136 13.06 8.14 -29.74
CA GLU A 136 12.37 8.95 -30.75
C GLU A 136 10.87 8.61 -30.74
N ALA A 137 10.50 7.32 -30.67
CA ALA A 137 9.10 6.88 -30.66
C ALA A 137 8.35 7.42 -29.45
N ARG A 138 9.00 7.43 -28.29
CA ARG A 138 8.44 8.02 -27.06
C ARG A 138 8.26 9.52 -27.17
N LYS A 139 9.20 10.21 -27.82
CA LYS A 139 9.13 11.66 -28.04
C LYS A 139 7.95 12.01 -28.94
N TRP A 140 7.78 11.30 -30.05
CA TRP A 140 6.67 11.50 -30.98
C TRP A 140 5.32 11.12 -30.37
N ASN A 141 5.22 9.99 -29.68
CA ASN A 141 4.01 9.62 -28.95
C ASN A 141 3.61 10.70 -27.93
N ARG A 142 4.59 11.28 -27.21
CA ARG A 142 4.33 12.40 -26.29
C ARG A 142 3.83 13.63 -27.04
N HIS A 143 4.49 14.00 -28.14
CA HIS A 143 4.09 15.15 -28.97
C HIS A 143 2.65 15.03 -29.46
N PHE A 144 2.25 13.88 -30.01
CA PHE A 144 0.87 13.65 -30.45
C PHE A 144 -0.13 13.62 -29.30
N MET A 145 0.23 13.06 -28.15
CA MET A 145 -0.62 13.11 -26.95
C MET A 145 -0.82 14.54 -26.43
N GLU A 146 0.24 15.36 -26.40
CA GLU A 146 0.17 16.77 -26.01
C GLU A 146 -0.69 17.57 -26.98
N ARG A 147 -0.53 17.34 -28.28
CA ARG A 147 -1.37 17.94 -29.32
C ARG A 147 -2.84 17.52 -29.15
N LEU A 148 -3.10 16.25 -28.86
CA LEU A 148 -4.47 15.74 -28.62
C LEU A 148 -5.11 16.43 -27.42
N ILE A 149 -4.37 16.60 -26.31
CA ILE A 149 -4.85 17.29 -25.11
C ILE A 149 -5.12 18.78 -25.42
N LYS A 150 -4.31 19.42 -26.27
CA LYS A 150 -4.48 20.82 -26.64
C LYS A 150 -5.69 21.06 -27.55
N GLU A 151 -5.88 20.22 -28.57
CA GLU A 151 -7.00 20.34 -29.51
C GLU A 151 -8.33 19.85 -28.93
N ARG A 152 -8.28 18.82 -28.07
CA ARG A 152 -9.44 18.21 -27.42
C ARG A 152 -9.14 18.00 -25.94
N PRO A 153 -9.20 19.05 -25.12
CA PRO A 153 -9.02 18.91 -23.68
C PRO A 153 -10.06 17.91 -23.15
N PRO A 154 -9.67 17.00 -22.25
CA PRO A 154 -10.61 16.06 -21.68
C PRO A 154 -11.72 16.85 -20.97
N LYS A 155 -12.99 16.44 -21.18
CA LYS A 155 -14.18 17.13 -20.62
C LYS A 155 -14.12 17.30 -19.09
N ARG A 156 -13.32 16.48 -18.41
CA ARG A 156 -12.96 16.60 -16.99
C ARG A 156 -11.47 16.29 -16.84
N PRO A 157 -10.75 16.94 -15.90
CA PRO A 157 -9.42 16.51 -15.54
C PRO A 157 -9.46 15.01 -15.22
N ILE A 158 -8.61 14.22 -15.88
CA ILE A 158 -8.44 12.81 -15.50
C ILE A 158 -7.82 12.86 -14.12
N ASP A 159 -8.64 12.64 -13.09
CA ASP A 159 -8.15 12.47 -11.73
C ASP A 159 -7.28 11.21 -11.75
N ARG A 160 -5.96 11.41 -11.69
CA ARG A 160 -4.98 10.31 -11.65
C ARG A 160 -4.90 9.70 -10.26
N ARG A 161 -5.74 10.13 -9.31
CA ARG A 161 -6.08 9.28 -8.18
C ARG A 161 -6.61 7.99 -8.78
N ARG A 162 -5.86 6.90 -8.60
CA ARG A 162 -6.36 5.54 -8.89
C ARG A 162 -7.80 5.52 -8.38
N ALA A 163 -8.72 4.94 -9.16
CA ALA A 163 -10.02 4.58 -8.61
C ALA A 163 -9.72 3.67 -7.41
N TYR A 164 -9.66 4.25 -6.23
CA TYR A 164 -9.84 3.52 -5.00
C TYR A 164 -11.20 2.88 -5.22
N LEU A 165 -11.24 1.54 -5.22
CA LEU A 165 -12.49 0.86 -4.93
C LEU A 165 -13.09 1.61 -3.73
N PRO A 166 -14.36 2.05 -3.79
CA PRO A 166 -14.93 2.83 -2.72
C PRO A 166 -14.62 2.13 -1.41
N GLU A 167 -14.13 2.85 -0.39
CA GLU A 167 -13.94 2.31 0.96
C GLU A 167 -15.22 1.63 1.49
N GLY A 168 -16.37 1.88 0.86
CA GLY A 168 -17.62 1.18 1.06
C GLY A 168 -17.63 -0.31 0.70
N VAL A 169 -16.82 -0.83 -0.24
CA VAL A 169 -16.83 -2.29 -0.54
C VAL A 169 -16.30 -3.08 0.66
N ASP A 170 -15.24 -2.58 1.31
CA ASP A 170 -14.72 -3.15 2.55
C ASP A 170 -15.72 -2.96 3.70
N GLY A 171 -16.42 -1.81 3.75
CA GLY A 171 -17.45 -1.54 4.76
C GLY A 171 -18.66 -2.49 4.67
N PHE A 172 -19.20 -2.72 3.47
CA PHE A 172 -20.32 -3.62 3.26
C PHE A 172 -19.98 -5.07 3.60
N GLU A 173 -18.80 -5.55 3.18
CA GLU A 173 -18.32 -6.89 3.55
C GLU A 173 -18.15 -7.01 5.06
N MET A 174 -17.53 -6.02 5.70
CA MET A 174 -17.33 -6.00 7.14
C MET A 174 -18.67 -6.06 7.89
N ASP A 175 -19.63 -5.21 7.54
CA ASP A 175 -20.96 -5.20 8.16
C ASP A 175 -21.71 -6.52 7.96
N TYR A 176 -21.59 -7.13 6.78
CA TYR A 176 -22.20 -8.42 6.47
C TYR A 176 -21.60 -9.54 7.33
N LEU A 177 -20.27 -9.64 7.36
CA LEU A 177 -19.57 -10.66 8.14
C LEU A 177 -19.77 -10.44 9.65
N GLU A 178 -19.83 -9.20 10.12
CA GLU A 178 -20.12 -8.89 11.53
C GLU A 178 -21.53 -9.37 11.92
N LYS A 179 -22.54 -9.11 11.07
CA LYS A 179 -23.91 -9.62 11.27
C LYS A 179 -23.97 -11.15 11.24
N ALA A 180 -23.28 -11.79 10.30
CA ALA A 180 -23.24 -13.24 10.19
C ALA A 180 -22.57 -13.88 11.43
N LYS A 181 -21.47 -13.29 11.91
CA LYS A 181 -20.78 -13.70 13.14
C LYS A 181 -21.66 -13.53 14.38
N ALA A 182 -22.32 -12.38 14.52
CA ALA A 182 -23.17 -12.09 15.68
C ALA A 182 -24.42 -12.99 15.74
N SER A 183 -24.97 -13.37 14.59
CA SER A 183 -26.14 -14.24 14.49
C SER A 183 -25.82 -15.74 14.52
N GLY A 184 -24.54 -16.13 14.41
CA GLY A 184 -24.14 -17.54 14.36
C GLY A 184 -24.70 -18.29 13.15
N VAL A 185 -25.02 -17.58 12.06
CA VAL A 185 -25.65 -18.18 10.87
C VAL A 185 -24.63 -19.02 10.09
N LEU A 186 -25.10 -20.13 9.54
CA LEU A 186 -24.31 -21.00 8.67
C LEU A 186 -24.08 -20.31 7.31
N LEU A 187 -22.82 -20.10 6.95
CA LEU A 187 -22.40 -19.57 5.66
C LEU A 187 -21.93 -20.72 4.77
N THR A 188 -22.25 -20.62 3.47
CA THR A 188 -21.64 -21.46 2.43
C THR A 188 -20.68 -20.62 1.62
N PHE A 189 -19.42 -21.06 1.56
CA PHE A 189 -18.33 -20.46 0.77
C PHE A 189 -18.08 -21.32 -0.45
N THR A 190 -18.05 -20.70 -1.63
CA THR A 190 -17.68 -21.35 -2.89
C THR A 190 -16.35 -20.77 -3.36
N LEU A 191 -15.36 -21.63 -3.59
CA LEU A 191 -14.04 -21.25 -4.06
C LEU A 191 -13.98 -21.20 -5.60
N PHE A 192 -12.96 -20.54 -6.16
CA PHE A 192 -12.77 -20.45 -7.62
C PHE A 192 -12.51 -21.81 -8.30
N ASN A 193 -12.00 -22.79 -7.57
CA ASN A 193 -11.83 -24.16 -8.04
C ASN A 193 -13.14 -24.98 -8.00
N GLY A 194 -14.25 -24.40 -7.52
CA GLY A 194 -15.55 -25.04 -7.39
C GLY A 194 -15.79 -25.77 -6.06
N GLU A 195 -14.77 -25.88 -5.19
CA GLU A 195 -14.93 -26.46 -3.86
C GLU A 195 -15.87 -25.63 -2.99
N ARG A 196 -16.59 -26.31 -2.09
CA ARG A 196 -17.56 -25.67 -1.20
C ARG A 196 -17.25 -26.03 0.24
N HIS A 197 -17.24 -25.00 1.08
CA HIS A 197 -17.07 -25.15 2.52
C HIS A 197 -18.26 -24.50 3.24
N GLN A 198 -18.72 -25.15 4.31
CA GLN A 198 -19.81 -24.67 5.13
C GLN A 198 -19.38 -24.59 6.58
N GLY A 199 -19.84 -23.55 7.28
CA GLY A 199 -19.54 -23.36 8.68
C GLY A 199 -20.08 -22.04 9.23
N VAL A 200 -20.00 -21.90 10.55
CA VAL A 200 -20.33 -20.67 11.27
C VAL A 200 -19.11 -19.77 11.30
N LEU A 201 -19.28 -18.49 11.04
CA LEU A 201 -18.16 -17.54 11.03
C LEU A 201 -17.59 -17.31 12.43
N VAL A 202 -16.31 -17.62 12.64
CA VAL A 202 -15.58 -17.40 13.91
C VAL A 202 -14.82 -16.08 13.87
N GLY A 203 -14.17 -15.78 12.73
CA GLY A 203 -13.36 -14.58 12.58
C GLY A 203 -13.09 -14.23 11.13
N TYR A 204 -12.72 -12.97 10.89
CA TYR A 204 -12.32 -12.50 9.57
C TYR A 204 -11.26 -11.41 9.70
N GLY A 205 -10.46 -11.25 8.66
CA GLY A 205 -9.46 -10.21 8.52
C GLY A 205 -9.38 -9.68 7.09
N PRO A 206 -8.36 -8.87 6.78
CA PRO A 206 -8.22 -8.28 5.45
C PRO A 206 -8.08 -9.32 4.32
N TYR A 207 -7.53 -10.50 4.63
CA TYR A 207 -7.22 -11.52 3.61
C TYR A 207 -7.76 -12.91 3.94
N THR A 208 -8.30 -13.12 5.15
CA THR A 208 -8.71 -14.45 5.61
C THR A 208 -10.08 -14.43 6.27
N ILE A 209 -10.77 -15.57 6.19
CA ILE A 209 -12.04 -15.83 6.87
C ILE A 209 -11.93 -17.20 7.55
N THR A 210 -12.22 -17.27 8.85
CA THR A 210 -12.17 -18.50 9.64
C THR A 210 -13.57 -18.93 10.01
N ILE A 211 -13.91 -20.18 9.69
CA ILE A 211 -15.22 -20.78 9.97
C ILE A 211 -15.05 -22.00 10.88
N SER A 212 -16.04 -22.25 11.74
CA SER A 212 -16.18 -23.48 12.51
C SER A 212 -17.14 -24.41 11.76
N GLN A 213 -16.67 -25.62 11.47
CA GLN A 213 -17.42 -26.65 10.76
C GLN A 213 -18.28 -27.47 11.72
N ALA A 214 -19.20 -28.28 11.19
CA ALA A 214 -20.13 -29.08 12.00
C ALA A 214 -19.45 -30.14 12.88
N ASP A 215 -18.23 -30.55 12.52
CA ASP A 215 -17.40 -31.48 13.30
C ASP A 215 -16.62 -30.78 14.44
N GLY A 216 -16.79 -29.46 14.59
CA GLY A 216 -16.07 -28.64 15.56
C GLY A 216 -14.67 -28.22 15.11
N SER A 217 -14.22 -28.62 13.93
CA SER A 217 -12.94 -28.17 13.38
C SER A 217 -13.03 -26.72 12.88
N GLU A 218 -11.90 -26.01 12.90
CA GLU A 218 -11.78 -24.67 12.34
C GLU A 218 -11.08 -24.70 10.99
N LEU A 219 -11.68 -24.06 9.99
CA LEU A 219 -11.13 -23.92 8.65
C LEU A 219 -10.88 -22.44 8.34
N THR A 220 -9.64 -22.11 7.96
CA THR A 220 -9.28 -20.75 7.52
C THR A 220 -9.17 -20.69 6.00
N LEU A 221 -10.01 -19.86 5.39
CA LEU A 221 -10.09 -19.62 3.95
C LEU A 221 -9.38 -18.31 3.58
N ASN A 222 -8.69 -18.29 2.43
CA ASN A 222 -8.14 -17.07 1.85
C ASN A 222 -9.20 -16.36 1.00
N LYS A 223 -9.46 -15.08 1.25
CA LYS A 223 -10.46 -14.29 0.50
C LYS A 223 -10.22 -14.29 -1.01
N LEU A 224 -8.97 -14.33 -1.46
CA LEU A 224 -8.64 -14.37 -2.89
C LEU A 224 -8.98 -15.71 -3.55
N ALA A 225 -9.17 -16.78 -2.77
CA ALA A 225 -9.60 -18.08 -3.28
C ALA A 225 -11.13 -18.22 -3.33
N ILE A 226 -11.87 -17.31 -2.68
CA ILE A 226 -13.33 -17.37 -2.57
C ILE A 226 -13.93 -16.66 -3.79
N ALA A 227 -14.79 -17.37 -4.52
CA ALA A 227 -15.56 -16.79 -5.61
C ALA A 227 -16.77 -16.00 -5.06
N TYR A 228 -17.52 -16.60 -4.13
CA TYR A 228 -18.62 -15.95 -3.41
C TYR A 228 -19.01 -16.74 -2.15
N TYR A 229 -19.78 -16.11 -1.26
CA TYR A 229 -20.37 -16.77 -0.10
C TYR A 229 -21.78 -16.22 0.18
N ARG A 230 -22.62 -17.04 0.83
CA ARG A 230 -24.02 -16.70 1.15
C ARG A 230 -24.49 -17.34 2.44
N CYS A 231 -25.40 -16.70 3.16
CA CYS A 231 -26.12 -17.28 4.29
C CYS A 231 -27.07 -18.39 3.81
N MET A 232 -26.99 -19.57 4.44
CA MET A 232 -27.99 -20.63 4.26
C MET A 232 -29.23 -20.24 5.04
N GLY A 233 -30.17 -19.56 4.38
CA GLY A 233 -31.42 -19.08 4.99
C GLY A 233 -31.96 -17.77 4.40
N GLY A 234 -31.14 -17.04 3.63
CA GLY A 234 -31.62 -15.94 2.79
C GLY A 234 -32.07 -16.47 1.44
N GLY A 235 -33.33 -16.89 1.34
CA GLY A 235 -34.01 -16.97 0.04
C GLY A 235 -34.09 -15.57 -0.58
N GLU A 236 -34.10 -15.53 -1.91
CA GLU A 236 -34.12 -14.33 -2.78
C GLU A 236 -34.87 -13.11 -2.25
#